data_AF-A0AB33UDI5-F1
#
_entry.id   AF-A0AB33UDI5-F1
#
_cell.length_a   1.000
_cell.length_b   1.000
_cell.length_c   1.000
_cell.angle_alpha   90.00
_cell.angle_beta   90.00
_cell.angle_gamma   90.00
#
_symmetry.space_group_name_H-M   'P 1'
#
loop_
_entity.id
_entity.type
_entity.pdbx_description
1 polymer ?
#
loop_
_entity_poly.entity_id
_entity_poly.type
_entity_poly.pdbx_seq_one_letter_code
_entity_poly.pdbx_strand_id
1 'polypeptide(L)'
;MKLDQLCKEFGVELCLFDASKWHSSGFYNPITKVLGVDVNLSEQEQKQVALHELQHKNHFPYQYQLFRERCELDANRNMIHHLLKEELEIAEDRTQFNYLVFMEKYKLKTIADEAMIKEEYLNLVG
;
A
#
# COMPACT_ATOMS: atom_id res chain seq x y z
N MET A 1 -8.52 -8.22 4.41
CA MET A 1 -9.20 -8.04 3.10
C MET A 1 -8.44 -8.71 1.95
N LYS A 2 -9.16 -9.35 0.99
CA LYS A 2 -8.59 -9.96 -0.23
C LYS A 2 -8.39 -8.93 -1.36
N LEU A 3 -7.47 -9.17 -2.29
CA LEU A 3 -7.15 -8.27 -3.40
C LEU A 3 -8.36 -7.91 -4.28
N ASP A 4 -9.22 -8.89 -4.61
CA ASP A 4 -10.43 -8.64 -5.40
C ASP A 4 -11.45 -7.74 -4.69
N GLN A 5 -11.52 -7.81 -3.36
CA GLN A 5 -12.39 -6.94 -2.57
C GLN A 5 -11.86 -5.51 -2.58
N LEU A 6 -10.54 -5.35 -2.40
CA LEU A 6 -9.88 -4.05 -2.51
C LEU A 6 -10.13 -3.42 -3.88
N CYS A 7 -9.99 -4.17 -4.98
CA CYS A 7 -10.23 -3.65 -6.33
C CYS A 7 -11.68 -3.16 -6.50
N LYS A 8 -12.66 -3.91 -5.96
CA LYS A 8 -14.08 -3.52 -5.98
C LYS A 8 -14.35 -2.26 -5.18
N GLU A 9 -13.78 -2.13 -3.99
CA GLU A 9 -13.93 -0.94 -3.13
C GLU A 9 -13.38 0.31 -3.80
N PHE A 10 -12.24 0.19 -4.49
CA PHE A 10 -11.60 1.31 -5.17
C PHE A 10 -12.13 1.55 -6.60
N GLY A 11 -13.00 0.67 -7.10
CA GLY A 11 -13.63 0.77 -8.42
C GLY A 11 -12.62 0.63 -9.55
N VAL A 12 -11.71 -0.35 -9.45
CA VAL A 12 -10.67 -0.65 -10.43
C VAL A 12 -10.75 -2.10 -10.90
N GLU A 13 -10.29 -2.35 -12.12
CA GLU A 13 -10.16 -3.70 -12.69
C GLU A 13 -8.78 -4.27 -12.36
N LEU A 14 -8.74 -5.51 -11.89
CA LEU A 14 -7.49 -6.20 -11.55
C LEU A 14 -6.88 -6.86 -12.79
N CYS A 15 -5.60 -6.61 -13.01
CA CYS A 15 -4.78 -7.32 -13.99
C CYS A 15 -3.59 -7.96 -13.28
N LEU A 16 -3.60 -9.28 -13.17
CA LEU A 16 -2.42 -10.03 -12.74
C LEU A 16 -1.51 -10.27 -13.94
N PHE A 17 -0.25 -9.89 -13.83
CA PHE A 17 0.73 -10.04 -14.90
C PHE A 17 2.06 -10.57 -14.37
N ASP A 18 2.85 -11.20 -15.24
CA ASP A 18 4.22 -11.61 -14.88
C ASP A 18 5.15 -10.40 -14.98
N ALA A 19 5.58 -9.87 -13.83
CA ALA A 19 6.46 -8.72 -13.77
C ALA A 19 7.96 -9.07 -13.79
N SER A 20 8.34 -10.34 -13.97
CA SER A 20 9.75 -10.78 -13.95
C SER A 20 10.65 -10.05 -14.97
N LYS A 21 10.07 -9.53 -16.06
CA LYS A 21 10.74 -8.72 -17.10
C LYS A 21 10.26 -7.27 -17.14
N TRP A 22 9.56 -6.83 -16.10
CA TRP A 22 9.01 -5.48 -15.98
C TRP A 22 9.80 -4.68 -14.94
N HIS A 23 9.75 -3.36 -15.03
CA HIS A 23 10.53 -2.46 -14.16
C HIS A 23 9.91 -2.22 -12.77
N SER A 24 8.73 -2.78 -12.49
CA SER A 24 7.98 -2.57 -11.25
C SER A 24 7.14 -3.80 -10.92
N SER A 25 6.80 -4.00 -9.65
CA SER A 25 5.91 -5.07 -9.21
C SER A 25 4.42 -4.75 -9.39
N GLY A 26 4.09 -3.53 -9.79
CA GLY A 26 2.71 -3.11 -10.07
C GLY A 26 2.63 -1.78 -10.80
N PHE A 27 1.41 -1.40 -11.15
CA PHE A 27 1.09 -0.07 -11.68
C PHE A 27 -0.42 0.22 -11.53
N TYR A 28 -0.78 1.50 -11.44
CA TYR A 28 -2.15 1.94 -11.69
C TYR A 28 -2.26 2.77 -12.97
N ASN A 29 -3.20 2.42 -13.85
CA ASN A 29 -3.53 3.20 -15.04
C ASN A 29 -4.83 3.98 -14.83
N PRO A 30 -4.78 5.32 -14.70
CA PRO A 30 -5.98 6.13 -14.44
C PRO A 30 -6.95 6.21 -15.62
N ILE A 31 -6.48 5.99 -16.86
CA ILE A 31 -7.32 6.08 -18.07
C ILE A 31 -8.22 4.83 -18.16
N THR A 32 -7.64 3.65 -17.99
CA THR A 32 -8.36 2.37 -18.08
C THR A 32 -8.91 1.91 -16.73
N LYS A 33 -8.54 2.57 -15.63
CA LYS A 33 -8.82 2.15 -14.24
C LYS A 33 -8.36 0.72 -13.95
N VAL A 34 -7.22 0.35 -14.52
CA VAL A 34 -6.62 -0.98 -14.32
C VAL A 34 -5.54 -0.88 -13.26
N LEU A 35 -5.62 -1.76 -12.27
CA LEU A 35 -4.57 -2.04 -11.31
C LEU A 35 -3.80 -3.29 -11.78
N GLY A 36 -2.55 -3.09 -12.17
CA GLY A 36 -1.62 -4.17 -12.46
C GLY A 36 -0.88 -4.61 -11.20
N VAL A 37 -0.85 -5.91 -10.92
CA VAL A 37 -0.06 -6.48 -9.82
C VAL A 37 0.69 -7.73 -10.31
N ASP A 38 1.95 -7.87 -9.90
CA ASP A 38 2.77 -9.03 -10.22
C ASP A 38 2.20 -10.32 -9.62
N VAL A 39 1.91 -11.29 -10.49
CA VAL A 39 1.35 -12.59 -10.12
C VAL A 39 2.32 -13.45 -9.30
N ASN A 40 3.63 -13.17 -9.40
CA ASN A 40 4.66 -13.95 -8.70
C ASN A 40 4.81 -13.58 -7.22
N LEU A 41 4.18 -12.49 -6.77
CA LEU A 41 4.20 -12.05 -5.39
C LEU A 41 3.28 -12.89 -4.51
N SER A 42 3.61 -13.00 -3.22
CA SER A 42 2.67 -13.56 -2.22
C SER A 42 1.42 -12.68 -2.10
N GLU A 43 0.30 -13.24 -1.60
CA GLU A 43 -0.94 -12.47 -1.40
C GLU A 43 -0.73 -11.20 -0.57
N GLN A 44 0.14 -11.28 0.44
CA GLN A 44 0.49 -10.14 1.28
C GLN A 44 1.22 -9.05 0.49
N GLU A 45 2.22 -9.43 -0.30
CA GLU A 45 2.99 -8.49 -1.14
C GLU A 45 2.13 -7.90 -2.26
N GLN A 46 1.28 -8.71 -2.90
CA GLN A 46 0.32 -8.23 -3.90
C GLN A 46 -0.57 -7.13 -3.34
N LYS A 47 -1.02 -7.30 -2.10
CA LYS A 47 -1.83 -6.31 -1.41
C LYS A 47 -1.06 -5.04 -1.06
N GLN A 48 0.20 -5.15 -0.63
CA GLN A 48 1.06 -3.99 -0.40
C GLN A 48 1.19 -3.14 -1.66
N VAL A 49 1.55 -3.80 -2.78
CA VAL A 49 1.65 -3.16 -4.09
C VAL A 49 0.31 -2.54 -4.48
N ALA A 50 -0.80 -3.27 -4.34
CA ALA A 50 -2.12 -2.77 -4.69
C ALA A 50 -2.48 -1.48 -3.94
N LEU A 51 -2.29 -1.45 -2.63
CA LEU A 51 -2.59 -0.27 -1.81
C LEU A 51 -1.71 0.94 -2.20
N HIS A 52 -0.41 0.71 -2.45
CA HIS A 52 0.51 1.75 -2.91
C HIS A 52 0.05 2.34 -4.26
N GLU A 53 -0.18 1.47 -5.24
CA GLU A 53 -0.58 1.88 -6.59
C GLU A 53 -1.94 2.60 -6.61
N LEU A 54 -2.89 2.15 -5.78
CA LEU A 54 -4.20 2.78 -5.66
C LEU A 54 -4.14 4.21 -5.12
N GLN A 55 -3.16 4.55 -4.28
CA GLN A 55 -3.00 5.93 -3.81
C GLN A 55 -2.59 6.88 -4.95
N HIS A 56 -1.91 6.40 -6.00
CA HIS A 56 -1.60 7.21 -7.18
C HIS A 56 -2.85 7.66 -7.96
N LYS A 57 -4.02 7.07 -7.71
CA LYS A 57 -5.32 7.59 -8.22
C LYS A 57 -5.60 9.02 -7.77
N ASN A 58 -5.06 9.43 -6.62
CA ASN A 58 -5.25 10.76 -6.04
C ASN A 58 -4.19 11.78 -6.51
N HIS A 59 -3.20 11.35 -7.29
CA HIS A 59 -2.14 12.20 -7.81
C HIS A 59 -2.43 12.62 -9.25
N PHE A 60 -2.35 13.92 -9.53
CA PHE A 60 -2.36 14.39 -10.91
C PHE A 60 -1.01 14.11 -11.59
N PRO A 61 -0.97 13.85 -12.91
CA PRO A 61 0.28 13.58 -13.62
C PRO A 61 1.36 14.66 -13.41
N TYR A 62 0.96 15.94 -13.37
CA TYR A 62 1.90 17.05 -13.15
C TYR A 62 2.50 17.05 -11.72
N GLN A 63 1.75 16.60 -10.72
CA GLN A 63 2.25 16.48 -9.35
C GLN A 63 3.33 15.40 -9.28
N TYR A 64 3.09 14.26 -9.93
CA TYR A 64 4.07 13.18 -9.97
C TYR A 64 5.37 13.60 -10.70
N GLN A 65 5.26 14.37 -11.78
CA GLN A 65 6.42 14.88 -12.51
C GLN A 65 7.27 15.86 -11.69
N LEU A 66 6.63 16.73 -10.90
CA LEU A 66 7.32 17.78 -10.14
C LEU A 66 7.74 17.35 -8.74
N PHE A 67 6.97 16.45 -8.11
CA PHE A 67 7.09 16.07 -6.70
C PHE A 67 7.08 14.55 -6.51
N ARG A 68 7.77 13.82 -7.38
CA ARG A 68 7.79 12.35 -7.40
C ARG A 68 8.00 11.73 -6.02
N GLU A 69 9.05 12.12 -5.30
CA GLU A 69 9.37 11.57 -3.98
C GLU A 69 8.25 11.78 -2.98
N ARG A 70 7.59 12.94 -3.01
CA ARG A 70 6.43 13.20 -2.16
C ARG A 70 5.26 12.29 -2.50
N CYS A 71 4.96 12.12 -3.79
CA CYS A 71 3.90 11.21 -4.23
C CYS A 71 4.17 9.76 -3.81
N GLU A 72 5.42 9.29 -3.88
CA GLU A 72 5.80 7.94 -3.40
C GLU A 72 5.69 7.82 -1.88
N LEU A 73 6.05 8.86 -1.12
CA LEU A 73 5.86 8.89 0.34
C LEU A 73 4.38 8.88 0.71
N ASP A 74 3.54 9.64 -0.01
CA ASP A 74 2.10 9.67 0.20
C ASP A 74 1.47 8.29 -0.12
N ALA A 75 1.95 7.61 -1.17
CA ALA A 75 1.57 6.24 -1.52
C ALA A 75 1.97 5.21 -0.45
N ASN A 76 3.22 5.27 0.02
CA ASN A 76 3.71 4.43 1.11
C ASN A 76 2.91 4.65 2.41
N ARG A 77 2.60 5.90 2.76
CA ARG A 77 1.78 6.23 3.94
C ARG A 77 0.39 5.63 3.82
N ASN A 78 -0.27 5.75 2.66
CA ASN A 78 -1.59 5.16 2.45
C ASN A 78 -1.56 3.63 2.58
N MET A 79 -0.56 2.97 2.00
CA MET A 79 -0.34 1.54 2.18
C MET A 79 -0.20 1.18 3.66
N ILE A 80 0.68 1.86 4.40
CA ILE A 80 0.92 1.63 5.83
C ILE A 80 -0.37 1.84 6.64
N HIS A 81 -1.13 2.90 6.37
CA HIS A 81 -2.39 3.19 7.04
C HIS A 81 -3.39 2.03 6.93
N HIS A 82 -3.62 1.54 5.71
CA HIS A 82 -4.57 0.44 5.49
C HIS A 82 -4.10 -0.87 6.13
N LEU A 83 -2.80 -1.19 6.05
CA LEU A 83 -2.24 -2.38 6.70
C LEU A 83 -2.37 -2.30 8.23
N LEU A 84 -2.06 -1.14 8.83
CA LEU A 84 -2.22 -0.91 10.26
C LEU A 84 -3.67 -1.06 10.69
N LYS A 85 -4.59 -0.42 9.98
CA LYS A 85 -6.02 -0.49 10.28
C LYS A 85 -6.50 -1.94 10.31
N GLU A 86 -6.10 -2.76 9.34
CA GLU A 86 -6.47 -4.17 9.31
C GLU A 86 -5.86 -4.98 10.46
N GLU A 87 -4.59 -4.76 10.84
CA GLU A 87 -3.99 -5.41 12.01
C GLU A 87 -4.71 -5.02 13.32
N LEU A 88 -5.07 -3.76 13.47
CA LEU A 88 -5.76 -3.25 14.67
C LEU A 88 -7.23 -3.67 14.76
N GLU A 89 -7.86 -4.01 13.63
CA GLU A 89 -9.21 -4.58 13.57
C GLU A 89 -9.24 -6.05 14.03
N ILE A 90 -8.17 -6.80 13.79
CA ILE A 90 -8.05 -8.21 14.20
C ILE A 90 -7.37 -8.39 15.58
N ALA A 91 -6.69 -7.36 16.09
CA ALA A 91 -6.02 -7.41 17.38
C ALA A 91 -7.04 -7.40 18.53
N GLU A 92 -6.93 -8.37 19.45
CA GLU A 92 -7.74 -8.41 20.68
C GLU A 92 -7.42 -7.24 21.61
N ASP A 93 -6.15 -6.86 21.71
CA ASP A 93 -5.67 -5.72 22.49
C ASP A 93 -4.78 -4.82 21.62
N ARG A 94 -5.30 -3.65 21.28
CA ARG A 94 -4.61 -2.65 20.45
C ARG A 94 -3.38 -2.07 21.15
N THR A 95 -3.30 -2.13 22.49
CA THR A 95 -2.16 -1.61 23.25
C THR A 95 -0.90 -2.48 23.13
N GLN A 96 -1.04 -3.71 22.64
CA GLN A 96 0.08 -4.63 22.39
C GLN A 96 0.72 -4.42 21.00
N PHE A 97 0.31 -3.41 20.25
CA PHE A 97 0.88 -3.15 18.93
C PHE A 97 2.41 -2.91 19.01
N ASN A 98 3.17 -3.71 18.26
CA ASN A 98 4.61 -3.61 18.17
C ASN A 98 5.02 -3.27 16.73
N TYR A 99 5.47 -2.03 16.52
CA TYR A 99 5.86 -1.54 15.20
C TYR A 99 7.05 -2.29 14.60
N LEU A 100 7.97 -2.85 15.40
CA LEU A 100 9.09 -3.64 14.88
C LEU A 100 8.62 -4.94 14.24
N VAL A 101 7.69 -5.63 14.91
CA VAL A 101 7.06 -6.85 14.37
C VAL A 101 6.26 -6.53 13.11
N PHE A 102 5.56 -5.39 13.09
CA PHE A 102 4.85 -4.92 11.90
C PHE A 102 5.81 -4.64 10.74
N MET A 103 6.91 -3.92 10.98
CA MET A 103 7.92 -3.63 9.96
C MET A 103 8.54 -4.92 9.39
N GLU A 104 8.87 -5.88 10.24
CA GLU A 104 9.42 -7.17 9.83
C GLU A 104 8.41 -7.96 8.97
N LYS A 105 7.16 -8.09 9.45
CA LYS A 105 6.07 -8.79 8.74
C LYS A 105 5.83 -8.23 7.34
N TYR A 106 5.92 -6.92 7.18
CA TYR A 106 5.65 -6.22 5.92
C TYR A 106 6.91 -5.81 5.15
N LYS A 107 8.10 -6.27 5.57
CA LYS A 107 9.39 -5.98 4.94
C LYS A 107 9.66 -4.47 4.74
N LEU A 108 9.16 -3.64 5.66
CA LEU A 108 9.36 -2.18 5.68
C LEU A 108 10.71 -1.87 6.34
N LYS A 109 11.56 -1.08 5.68
CA LYS A 109 13.00 -1.02 6.02
C LYS A 109 13.55 0.38 6.22
N THR A 110 12.79 1.42 5.91
CA THR A 110 13.28 2.79 5.94
C THR A 110 12.90 3.50 7.23
N ILE A 111 13.67 4.54 7.58
CA ILE A 111 13.33 5.45 8.68
C ILE A 111 12.02 6.21 8.41
N ALA A 112 11.66 6.40 7.13
CA ALA A 112 10.41 7.01 6.74
C ALA A 112 9.24 6.07 7.04
N ASP A 113 9.37 4.77 6.74
CA ASP A 113 8.37 3.76 7.10
C ASP A 113 8.15 3.74 8.61
N GLU A 114 9.23 3.71 9.39
CA GLU A 114 9.15 3.70 10.86
C GLU A 114 8.40 4.92 11.40
N ALA A 115 8.71 6.13 10.89
CA ALA A 115 8.03 7.35 11.27
C ALA A 115 6.54 7.31 10.89
N MET A 116 6.23 6.91 9.66
CA MET A 116 4.86 6.79 9.16
C MET A 116 4.04 5.79 9.98
N ILE A 117 4.60 4.63 10.34
CA ILE A 117 3.91 3.62 11.16
C ILE A 117 3.54 4.18 12.53
N LYS A 118 4.49 4.86 13.21
CA LYS A 118 4.24 5.42 14.54
C LYS A 118 3.16 6.50 14.50
N GLU A 119 3.21 7.38 13.50
CA GLU A 119 2.21 8.43 13.33
C GLU A 119 0.83 7.87 12.97
N GLU A 120 0.74 6.96 12.00
CA GLU A 120 -0.53 6.36 11.60
C GLU A 120 -1.14 5.50 12.71
N TYR A 121 -0.32 4.79 13.49
CA TYR A 121 -0.80 4.08 14.67
C TYR A 121 -1.46 5.03 15.67
N LEU A 122 -0.81 6.14 16.01
CA LEU A 122 -1.37 7.14 16.92
C LEU A 122 -2.67 7.76 16.37
N ASN A 123 -2.74 8.01 15.06
CA ASN A 123 -3.95 8.53 14.40
C ASN A 123 -5.12 7.54 14.43
N LEU A 124 -4.86 6.23 14.50
CA LEU A 124 -5.89 5.19 14.48
C LEU A 124 -6.38 4.79 15.88
N VAL A 125 -5.56 5.00 16.92
CA VAL A 125 -5.91 4.67 18.31
C VAL A 125 -6.31 5.87 19.18
N GLY A 126 -5.93 7.09 18.77
CA GLY A 126 -6.33 8.35 19.40
C GLY A 126 -7.67 8.86 18.89
#